data_AF-A0A929EE49-F1
#
_entry.id   AF-A0A929EE49-F1
#
_cell.length_a   1.000
_cell.length_b   1.000
_cell.length_c   1.000
_cell.angle_alpha   90.00
_cell.angle_beta   90.00
_cell.angle_gamma   90.00
#
_symmetry.space_group_name_H-M   'P 1'
#
loop_
_entity.id
_entity.type
_entity.pdbx_description
1 polymer ?
#
loop_
_entity_poly.entity_id
_entity_poly.type
_entity_poly.pdbx_seq_one_letter_code
_entity_poly.pdbx_strand_id
1 'polypeptide(L)'
;MSQRPAVITCHDCGLLQKISHLPEDGTVTCSRCDATLRKIERIKPADNIEHLLALVITALVIFIIANSFPVIDLQVAGHEVETSLYGIIHYLLTRSDYFLGGLVFLTALGAPLIQLTGLLYILLPLNSNVIPPFAAQVYRVVRLITQWSMLEVLMLGLIVSLVKLSAMGTLIPSVALFAFLALIFFIADILSNINSEIIWSKISTIKQDPRLKDSERPENITNCHNCHLLCKIPEHHEGRCPRCDSPLHKRKPDSMARCTAYLIAAVVLYIPANLLPVMVVSSLGHSEGETIMGGIIYLGTSGDMSLAIIVFVASMVVPSIKLIILTLLLITTYFKSQWNMKDRTRLYRLTELIGRWSMVDIFVTASMAALIQIQGLAVIEVGGGAIAFGAVVVLTILAAMSFDPRLIWDNLEKKNE
;
A
#
# COMPACT_ATOMS: atom_id res chain seq x y z
N MET A 1 -30.88 -23.41 10.37
CA MET A 1 -30.95 -22.03 10.89
C MET A 1 -31.00 -21.08 9.70
N SER A 2 -32.15 -20.43 9.44
CA SER A 2 -32.32 -19.56 8.27
C SER A 2 -31.37 -18.35 8.36
N GLN A 3 -30.34 -18.31 7.53
CA GLN A 3 -29.46 -17.15 7.41
C GLN A 3 -30.30 -15.98 6.87
N ARG A 4 -30.55 -14.97 7.72
CA ARG A 4 -31.27 -13.75 7.32
C ARG A 4 -30.46 -13.04 6.22
N PRO A 5 -31.09 -12.51 5.17
CA PRO A 5 -30.38 -11.92 4.02
C PRO A 5 -29.50 -10.76 4.49
N ALA A 6 -28.18 -10.85 4.33
CA ALA A 6 -27.27 -9.77 4.72
C ALA A 6 -27.42 -8.59 3.75
N VAL A 7 -27.50 -7.37 4.26
CA VAL A 7 -27.45 -6.16 3.44
C VAL A 7 -26.04 -5.61 3.47
N ILE A 8 -25.45 -5.47 2.29
CA ILE A 8 -24.07 -5.01 2.10
C ILE A 8 -24.07 -3.87 1.08
N THR A 9 -23.33 -2.81 1.37
CA THR A 9 -23.05 -1.74 0.41
C THR A 9 -21.71 -2.00 -0.27
N CYS A 10 -21.68 -1.91 -1.60
CA CYS A 10 -20.43 -2.02 -2.36
C CYS A 10 -19.49 -0.84 -2.05
N HIS A 11 -18.22 -1.14 -1.73
CA HIS A 11 -17.22 -0.10 -1.48
C HIS A 11 -16.90 0.73 -2.72
N ASP A 12 -16.89 0.10 -3.90
CA ASP A 12 -16.46 0.76 -5.15
C ASP A 12 -17.57 1.58 -5.80
N CYS A 13 -18.77 1.02 -5.93
CA CYS A 13 -19.88 1.68 -6.64
C CYS A 13 -21.00 2.19 -5.73
N GLY A 14 -20.95 1.91 -4.42
CA GLY A 14 -21.93 2.38 -3.46
C GLY A 14 -23.29 1.69 -3.50
N LEU A 15 -23.50 0.69 -4.37
CA LEU A 15 -24.77 0.00 -4.50
C LEU A 15 -25.08 -0.83 -3.24
N LEU A 16 -26.24 -0.57 -2.63
CA LEU A 16 -26.81 -1.36 -1.54
C LEU A 16 -27.48 -2.62 -2.09
N GLN A 17 -27.06 -3.79 -1.62
CA GLN A 17 -27.56 -5.08 -2.12
C GLN A 17 -28.04 -5.98 -0.99
N LYS A 18 -29.21 -6.61 -1.19
CA LYS A 18 -29.71 -7.70 -0.35
C LYS A 18 -29.15 -9.01 -0.90
N ILE A 19 -28.35 -9.71 -0.11
CA ILE A 19 -27.80 -11.02 -0.48
C ILE A 19 -28.75 -12.08 0.07
N SER A 20 -29.53 -12.70 -0.82
CA SER A 20 -30.58 -13.66 -0.49
C SER A 20 -30.04 -15.03 -0.06
N HIS A 21 -28.94 -15.46 -0.68
CA HIS A 21 -28.31 -16.75 -0.43
C HIS A 21 -26.80 -16.54 -0.33
N LEU A 22 -26.21 -16.82 0.83
CA LEU A 22 -24.76 -16.88 0.96
C LEU A 22 -24.33 -18.29 0.53
N PRO A 23 -23.54 -18.45 -0.55
CA PRO A 23 -23.02 -19.76 -0.90
C PRO A 23 -22.13 -20.30 0.23
N GLU A 24 -22.16 -21.62 0.45
CA GLU A 24 -21.34 -22.28 1.48
C GLU A 24 -19.83 -22.14 1.22
N ASP A 25 -19.44 -22.01 -0.05
CA ASP A 25 -18.11 -21.66 -0.52
C ASP A 25 -18.26 -20.76 -1.75
N GLY A 26 -17.61 -19.60 -1.75
CA GLY A 26 -17.58 -18.75 -2.94
C GLY A 26 -17.36 -17.26 -2.69
N THR A 27 -17.24 -16.53 -3.80
CA THR A 27 -17.12 -15.07 -3.83
C THR A 27 -18.46 -14.45 -4.17
N VAL A 28 -18.97 -13.58 -3.30
CA VAL A 28 -20.10 -12.71 -3.64
C VAL A 28 -19.57 -11.48 -4.34
N THR A 29 -19.98 -11.25 -5.58
CA THR A 29 -19.61 -10.09 -6.38
C THR A 29 -20.75 -9.07 -6.46
N CYS A 30 -20.40 -7.80 -6.61
CA CYS A 30 -21.36 -6.73 -6.80
C CYS A 30 -21.97 -6.83 -8.21
N SER A 31 -23.29 -6.91 -8.29
CA SER A 31 -24.01 -6.96 -9.58
C SER A 31 -23.80 -5.75 -10.50
N ARG A 32 -23.29 -4.61 -10.00
CA ARG A 32 -23.09 -3.38 -10.78
C ARG A 32 -21.66 -3.23 -11.29
N CYS A 33 -20.65 -3.47 -10.46
CA CYS A 33 -19.25 -3.19 -10.78
C CYS A 33 -18.31 -4.40 -10.65
N ASP A 34 -18.87 -5.59 -10.43
CA ASP A 34 -18.14 -6.84 -10.25
C ASP A 34 -17.12 -6.82 -9.09
N ALA A 35 -17.24 -5.89 -8.14
CA ALA A 35 -16.39 -5.85 -6.94
C ALA A 35 -16.66 -7.07 -6.07
N THR A 36 -15.63 -7.71 -5.53
CA THR A 36 -15.81 -8.74 -4.50
C THR A 36 -16.33 -8.08 -3.22
N LEU A 37 -17.58 -8.38 -2.84
CA LEU A 37 -18.23 -7.84 -1.65
C LEU A 37 -17.87 -8.64 -0.40
N ARG A 38 -17.80 -9.96 -0.54
CA ARG A 38 -17.44 -10.89 0.53
C ARG A 38 -16.84 -12.15 -0.11
N LYS A 39 -15.69 -12.59 0.41
CA LYS A 39 -15.13 -13.91 0.15
C LYS A 39 -15.43 -14.77 1.36
N ILE A 40 -16.19 -15.85 1.18
CA ILE A 40 -16.48 -16.80 2.25
C ILE A 40 -15.70 -18.05 1.90
N GLU A 41 -14.67 -18.32 2.69
CA GLU A 41 -13.94 -19.59 2.65
C GLU A 41 -14.51 -20.47 3.76
N ARG A 42 -14.87 -21.73 3.46
CA ARG A 42 -15.19 -22.73 4.47
C ARG A 42 -14.11 -22.70 5.56
N ILE A 43 -14.57 -22.33 6.74
CA ILE A 43 -13.83 -22.30 7.99
C ILE A 43 -12.90 -23.51 8.07
N LYS A 44 -11.59 -23.30 7.94
CA LYS A 44 -10.63 -24.12 8.69
C LYS A 44 -10.81 -23.73 10.16
N PRO A 45 -10.90 -24.70 11.10
CA PRO A 45 -11.22 -24.48 12.51
C PRO A 45 -10.06 -23.84 13.31
N ALA A 46 -9.44 -22.78 12.77
CA ALA A 46 -8.44 -21.95 13.44
C ALA A 46 -8.91 -20.48 13.55
N ASP A 47 -10.22 -20.29 13.68
CA ASP A 47 -10.93 -19.01 13.85
C ASP A 47 -10.67 -18.36 15.24
N ASN A 48 -9.54 -18.69 15.86
CA ASN A 48 -9.17 -18.20 17.17
C ASN A 48 -8.27 -16.98 17.03
N ILE A 49 -8.61 -15.93 17.78
CA ILE A 49 -7.72 -14.80 18.06
C ILE A 49 -6.32 -15.29 18.46
N GLU A 50 -6.22 -16.46 19.12
CA GLU A 50 -4.96 -17.14 19.44
C GLU A 50 -4.10 -17.47 18.22
N HIS A 51 -4.68 -17.96 17.11
CA HIS A 51 -3.91 -18.27 15.91
C HIS A 51 -3.37 -17.00 15.26
N LEU A 52 -4.23 -15.99 15.10
CA LEU A 52 -3.81 -14.69 14.57
C LEU A 52 -2.79 -14.01 15.48
N LEU A 53 -2.94 -14.13 16.80
CA LEU A 53 -1.97 -13.65 17.79
C LEU A 53 -0.63 -14.38 17.64
N ALA A 54 -0.64 -15.71 17.49
CA ALA A 54 0.57 -16.50 17.27
C ALA A 54 1.28 -16.12 15.96
N LEU A 55 0.53 -15.89 14.87
CA LEU A 55 1.07 -15.38 13.62
C LEU A 55 1.70 -14.00 13.79
N VAL A 56 1.04 -13.08 14.49
CA VAL A 56 1.56 -11.72 14.74
C VAL A 56 2.83 -11.76 15.60
N ILE A 57 2.87 -12.60 16.65
CA ILE A 57 4.08 -12.78 17.47
C ILE A 57 5.22 -13.36 16.63
N THR A 58 4.93 -14.39 15.82
CA THR A 58 5.92 -15.00 14.92
C THR A 58 6.46 -13.98 13.93
N ALA A 59 5.59 -13.20 13.29
CA ALA A 59 5.97 -12.13 12.37
C ALA A 59 6.82 -11.06 13.07
N LEU A 60 6.52 -10.71 14.32
CA LEU A 60 7.32 -9.73 15.08
C LEU A 60 8.72 -10.26 15.40
N VAL A 61 8.85 -11.54 15.78
CA VAL A 61 10.16 -12.18 16.00
C VAL A 61 10.96 -12.23 14.70
N ILE A 62 10.33 -12.65 13.59
CA ILE A 62 10.99 -12.67 12.27
C ILE A 62 11.37 -11.25 11.84
N PHE A 63 10.55 -10.23 12.12
CA PHE A 63 10.88 -8.84 11.85
C PHE A 63 12.12 -8.38 12.61
N ILE A 64 12.27 -8.76 13.89
CA ILE A 64 13.48 -8.45 14.67
C ILE A 64 14.70 -9.13 14.05
N ILE A 65 14.59 -10.42 13.69
CA ILE A 65 15.67 -11.17 13.03
C ILE A 65 16.05 -10.50 11.70
N ALA A 66 15.08 -10.27 10.81
CA ALA A 66 15.29 -9.67 9.49
C ALA A 66 16.01 -8.31 9.54
N ASN A 67 15.82 -7.54 10.62
CA ASN A 67 16.45 -6.24 10.79
C ASN A 67 17.74 -6.25 11.61
N SER A 68 18.03 -7.33 12.33
CA SER A 68 19.25 -7.46 13.15
C SER A 68 20.43 -8.04 12.37
N PHE A 69 20.17 -8.86 11.35
CA PHE A 69 21.20 -9.46 10.51
C PHE A 69 21.50 -8.59 9.27
N PRO A 70 22.72 -8.66 8.72
CA PRO A 70 23.02 -8.05 7.44
C PRO A 70 22.12 -8.64 6.36
N VAL A 71 21.82 -7.86 5.32
CA VAL A 71 21.10 -8.28 4.11
C VAL A 71 22.06 -8.90 3.11
N ILE A 72 23.29 -8.39 3.05
CA ILE A 72 24.31 -8.81 2.10
C ILE A 72 25.62 -8.94 2.84
N ASP A 73 26.26 -10.10 2.65
CA ASP A 73 27.62 -10.38 3.09
C ASP A 73 28.53 -10.38 1.86
N LEU A 74 29.58 -9.56 1.92
CA LEU A 74 30.49 -9.32 0.80
C LEU A 74 31.94 -9.47 1.26
N GLN A 75 32.68 -10.31 0.54
CA GLN A 75 34.13 -10.40 0.67
C GLN A 75 34.78 -9.62 -0.47
N VAL A 76 35.29 -8.43 -0.19
CA VAL A 76 36.05 -7.61 -1.15
C VAL A 76 37.40 -7.28 -0.54
N ALA A 77 38.48 -7.60 -1.27
CA ALA A 77 39.85 -7.30 -0.87
C ALA A 77 40.25 -7.79 0.54
N GLY A 78 39.65 -8.90 1.01
CA GLY A 78 39.93 -9.49 2.33
C GLY A 78 39.19 -8.84 3.51
N HIS A 79 38.35 -7.83 3.27
CA HIS A 79 37.45 -7.26 4.27
C HIS A 79 36.01 -7.75 4.05
N GLU A 80 35.37 -8.21 5.14
CA GLU A 80 33.95 -8.52 5.15
C GLU A 80 33.16 -7.24 5.45
N VAL A 81 32.33 -6.84 4.49
CA VAL A 81 31.46 -5.67 4.62
C VAL A 81 30.03 -6.15 4.71
N GLU A 82 29.47 -6.03 5.90
CA GLU A 82 28.11 -6.44 6.23
C GLU A 82 27.16 -5.23 6.20
N THR A 83 26.07 -5.31 5.45
CA THR A 83 25.10 -4.22 5.35
C THR A 83 23.69 -4.67 5.69
N SER A 84 23.12 -4.17 6.79
CA SER A 84 21.73 -4.39 7.16
C SER A 84 20.79 -3.35 6.55
N LEU A 85 19.46 -3.59 6.60
CA LEU A 85 18.46 -2.61 6.17
C LEU A 85 18.57 -1.30 6.98
N TYR A 86 18.83 -1.41 8.28
CA TYR A 86 19.11 -0.25 9.12
C TYR A 86 20.35 0.52 8.65
N GLY A 87 21.41 -0.19 8.23
CA GLY A 87 22.61 0.41 7.65
C GLY A 87 22.30 1.24 6.40
N ILE A 88 21.48 0.71 5.48
CA ILE A 88 21.02 1.42 4.28
C ILE A 88 20.29 2.73 4.66
N ILE A 89 19.36 2.65 5.61
CA ILE A 89 18.57 3.81 6.05
C ILE A 89 19.44 4.85 6.77
N HIS A 90 20.28 4.41 7.71
CA HIS A 90 21.19 5.29 8.44
C HIS A 90 22.12 6.04 7.49
N TYR A 91 22.64 5.34 6.48
CA TYR A 91 23.48 5.91 5.45
C TYR A 91 22.74 7.02 4.66
N LEU A 92 21.52 6.76 4.18
CA LEU A 92 20.73 7.78 3.44
C LEU A 92 20.43 9.02 4.30
N LEU A 93 20.14 8.83 5.59
CA LEU A 93 19.86 9.93 6.50
C LEU A 93 21.09 10.78 6.83
N THR A 94 22.27 10.17 6.90
CA THR A 94 23.52 10.88 7.23
C THR A 94 24.03 11.72 6.05
N ARG A 95 23.66 11.35 4.82
CA ARG A 95 24.11 12.00 3.58
C ARG A 95 23.24 13.15 3.08
N SER A 96 22.37 13.69 3.93
CA SER A 96 21.43 14.79 3.62
C SER A 96 20.24 14.44 2.71
N ASP A 97 20.06 13.16 2.35
CA ASP A 97 18.89 12.66 1.62
C ASP A 97 17.72 12.32 2.54
N TYR A 98 17.37 13.25 3.43
CA TYR A 98 16.38 13.05 4.50
C TYR A 98 15.01 12.61 3.99
N PHE A 99 14.59 13.11 2.82
CA PHE A 99 13.32 12.73 2.23
C PHE A 99 13.30 11.25 1.85
N LEU A 100 14.34 10.78 1.13
CA LEU A 100 14.40 9.39 0.67
C LEU A 100 14.66 8.44 1.85
N GLY A 101 15.60 8.78 2.74
CA GLY A 101 15.88 8.00 3.94
C GLY A 101 14.66 7.91 4.85
N GLY A 102 13.93 9.01 5.05
CA GLY A 102 12.69 9.04 5.83
C GLY A 102 11.56 8.24 5.17
N LEU A 103 11.44 8.31 3.85
CA LEU A 103 10.46 7.54 3.08
C LEU A 103 10.73 6.03 3.18
N VAL A 104 11.97 5.59 2.95
CA VAL A 104 12.39 4.19 3.08
C VAL A 104 12.23 3.72 4.54
N PHE A 105 12.62 4.52 5.52
CA PHE A 105 12.40 4.23 6.94
C PHE A 105 10.92 4.01 7.25
N LEU A 106 10.05 4.93 6.81
CA LEU A 106 8.62 4.88 7.08
C LEU A 106 7.99 3.61 6.47
N THR A 107 8.36 3.23 5.25
CA THR A 107 7.68 2.13 4.54
C THR A 107 8.31 0.75 4.78
N ALA A 108 9.61 0.68 5.05
CA ALA A 108 10.34 -0.56 5.25
C ALA A 108 10.47 -0.98 6.73
N LEU A 109 10.57 -0.01 7.66
CA LEU A 109 10.69 -0.28 9.09
C LEU A 109 9.46 0.18 9.86
N GLY A 110 9.06 1.45 9.70
CA GLY A 110 8.02 2.08 10.49
C GLY A 110 6.65 1.43 10.30
N ALA A 111 6.20 1.31 9.05
CA ALA A 111 4.88 0.80 8.71
C ALA A 111 4.68 -0.68 9.14
N PRO A 112 5.58 -1.63 8.81
CA PRO A 112 5.44 -3.00 9.28
C PRO A 112 5.50 -3.11 10.81
N LEU A 113 6.38 -2.34 11.46
CA LEU A 113 6.48 -2.35 12.92
C LEU A 113 5.19 -1.84 13.58
N ILE A 114 4.66 -0.70 13.14
CA ILE A 114 3.41 -0.13 13.67
C ILE A 114 2.23 -1.06 13.38
N GLN A 115 2.20 -1.70 12.21
CA GLN A 115 1.17 -2.69 11.87
C GLN A 115 1.21 -3.89 12.83
N LEU A 116 2.38 -4.53 12.99
CA LEU A 116 2.52 -5.73 13.83
C LEU A 116 2.30 -5.41 15.32
N THR A 117 2.86 -4.32 15.82
CA THR A 117 2.67 -3.90 17.22
C THR A 117 1.25 -3.44 17.50
N GLY A 118 0.60 -2.74 16.56
CA GLY A 118 -0.80 -2.34 16.66
C GLY A 118 -1.75 -3.54 16.68
N LEU A 119 -1.49 -4.55 15.84
CA LEU A 119 -2.25 -5.81 15.87
C LEU A 119 -1.99 -6.58 17.17
N LEU A 120 -0.74 -6.68 17.63
CA LEU A 120 -0.40 -7.32 18.91
C LEU A 120 -1.13 -6.65 20.07
N TYR A 121 -1.13 -5.32 20.13
CA TYR A 121 -1.81 -4.53 21.15
C TYR A 121 -3.33 -4.78 21.18
N ILE A 122 -3.95 -4.97 20.02
CA ILE A 122 -5.39 -5.28 19.93
C ILE A 122 -5.66 -6.74 20.33
N LEU A 123 -4.89 -7.68 19.78
CA LEU A 123 -5.18 -9.12 19.89
C LEU A 123 -4.78 -9.70 21.25
N LEU A 124 -3.72 -9.21 21.88
CA LEU A 124 -3.22 -9.74 23.15
C LEU A 124 -4.27 -9.63 24.29
N PRO A 125 -4.90 -8.46 24.55
CA PRO A 125 -5.95 -8.35 25.57
C PRO A 125 -7.26 -9.02 25.13
N LEU A 126 -7.59 -8.98 23.83
CA LEU A 126 -8.78 -9.63 23.30
C LEU A 126 -8.73 -11.16 23.43
N ASN A 127 -7.53 -11.74 23.49
CA ASN A 127 -7.35 -13.15 23.79
C ASN A 127 -7.85 -13.50 25.20
N SER A 128 -7.64 -12.58 26.16
CA SER A 128 -8.17 -12.68 27.52
C SER A 128 -9.58 -12.10 27.68
N ASN A 129 -10.29 -11.82 26.56
CA ASN A 129 -11.59 -11.15 26.53
C ASN A 129 -11.62 -9.77 27.23
N VAL A 130 -10.48 -9.10 27.32
CA VAL A 130 -10.35 -7.73 27.83
C VAL A 130 -10.28 -6.78 26.63
N ILE A 131 -11.05 -5.69 26.68
CA ILE A 131 -11.06 -4.67 25.61
C ILE A 131 -9.91 -3.68 25.90
N PRO A 132 -8.91 -3.53 25.01
CA PRO A 132 -7.84 -2.58 25.23
C PRO A 132 -8.36 -1.14 25.14
N PRO A 133 -7.76 -0.20 25.91
CA PRO A 133 -8.06 1.21 25.73
C PRO A 133 -7.67 1.64 24.31
N PHE A 134 -8.48 2.51 23.71
CA PHE A 134 -8.27 3.04 22.36
C PHE A 134 -8.21 1.98 21.22
N ALA A 135 -8.80 0.80 21.41
CA ALA A 135 -8.79 -0.27 20.41
C ALA A 135 -9.28 0.19 19.02
N ALA A 136 -10.32 1.04 18.98
CA ALA A 136 -10.88 1.58 17.75
C ALA A 136 -9.90 2.50 17.00
N GLN A 137 -9.18 3.35 17.74
CA GLN A 137 -8.19 4.27 17.21
C GLN A 137 -6.96 3.52 16.70
N VAL A 138 -6.44 2.56 17.46
CA VAL A 138 -5.31 1.72 17.03
C VAL A 138 -5.67 0.93 15.79
N TYR A 139 -6.86 0.34 15.72
CA TYR A 139 -7.31 -0.39 14.54
C TYR A 139 -7.40 0.52 13.30
N ARG A 140 -7.81 1.78 13.48
CA ARG A 140 -7.81 2.79 12.41
C ARG A 140 -6.40 3.08 11.90
N VAL A 141 -5.43 3.22 12.82
CA VAL A 141 -4.01 3.44 12.49
C VAL A 141 -3.44 2.25 11.73
N VAL A 142 -3.69 1.02 12.22
CA VAL A 142 -3.27 -0.22 11.55
C VAL A 142 -3.80 -0.25 10.11
N ARG A 143 -5.10 -0.01 9.89
CA ARG A 143 -5.68 -0.02 8.54
C ARG A 143 -5.11 1.04 7.61
N LEU A 144 -4.78 2.22 8.13
CA LEU A 144 -4.12 3.26 7.34
C LEU A 144 -2.73 2.78 6.91
N ILE A 145 -1.96 2.23 7.85
CA ILE A 145 -0.56 1.83 7.65
C ILE A 145 -0.40 0.57 6.81
N THR A 146 -1.37 -0.36 6.80
CA THR A 146 -1.33 -1.57 5.97
C THR A 146 -1.06 -1.28 4.49
N GLN A 147 -1.52 -0.13 3.97
CA GLN A 147 -1.28 0.26 2.57
C GLN A 147 0.15 0.79 2.32
N TRP A 148 0.87 1.16 3.38
CA TRP A 148 2.23 1.73 3.34
C TRP A 148 3.32 0.71 3.71
N SER A 149 2.95 -0.43 4.30
CA SER A 149 3.85 -1.55 4.56
C SER A 149 4.16 -2.27 3.24
N MET A 150 5.25 -1.88 2.57
CA MET A 150 5.62 -2.35 1.22
C MET A 150 6.86 -3.25 1.24
N LEU A 151 6.92 -4.22 2.16
CA LEU A 151 8.07 -5.11 2.29
C LEU A 151 8.30 -5.97 1.05
N GLU A 152 7.23 -6.36 0.35
CA GLU A 152 7.31 -7.08 -0.91
C GLU A 152 8.05 -6.27 -1.99
N VAL A 153 7.82 -4.96 -2.01
CA VAL A 153 8.43 -4.02 -2.96
C VAL A 153 9.90 -3.78 -2.61
N LEU A 154 10.19 -3.62 -1.31
CA LEU A 154 11.57 -3.54 -0.80
C LEU A 154 12.39 -4.76 -1.22
N MET A 155 11.84 -5.97 -1.02
CA MET A 155 12.55 -7.21 -1.34
C MET A 155 12.84 -7.36 -2.83
N LEU A 156 11.92 -6.97 -3.70
CA LEU A 156 12.19 -6.89 -5.13
C LEU A 156 13.31 -5.89 -5.43
N GLY A 157 13.30 -4.73 -4.77
CA GLY A 157 14.36 -3.73 -4.92
C GLY A 157 15.74 -4.22 -4.48
N LEU A 158 15.81 -4.93 -3.36
CA LEU A 158 17.03 -5.56 -2.85
C LEU A 158 17.54 -6.67 -3.77
N ILE A 159 16.65 -7.54 -4.25
CA ILE A 159 17.01 -8.63 -5.18
C ILE A 159 17.54 -8.07 -6.51
N VAL A 160 16.90 -7.04 -7.07
CA VAL A 160 17.39 -6.39 -8.30
C VAL A 160 18.77 -5.76 -8.08
N SER A 161 18.96 -5.08 -6.95
CA SER A 161 20.25 -4.48 -6.59
C SER A 161 21.34 -5.53 -6.40
N LEU A 162 21.00 -6.66 -5.76
CA LEU A 162 21.87 -7.82 -5.60
C LEU A 162 22.31 -8.40 -6.94
N VAL A 163 21.38 -8.65 -7.86
CA VAL A 163 21.70 -9.17 -9.20
C VAL A 163 22.68 -8.23 -9.91
N LYS A 164 22.46 -6.92 -9.84
CA LYS A 164 23.33 -5.94 -10.48
C LYS A 164 24.73 -5.89 -9.85
N LEU A 165 24.82 -6.00 -8.52
CA LEU A 165 26.10 -6.06 -7.82
C LEU A 165 26.84 -7.39 -8.03
N SER A 166 26.12 -8.49 -8.31
CA SER A 166 26.74 -9.82 -8.49
C SER A 166 27.61 -9.90 -9.74
N ALA A 167 27.37 -9.01 -10.71
CA ALA A 167 28.24 -8.85 -11.87
C ALA A 167 29.63 -8.27 -11.49
N MET A 168 29.76 -7.65 -10.31
CA MET A 168 30.99 -6.99 -9.84
C MET A 168 31.74 -7.81 -8.79
N GLY A 169 31.14 -8.87 -8.21
CA GLY A 169 31.78 -9.69 -7.18
C GLY A 169 30.92 -10.83 -6.65
N THR A 170 31.52 -11.70 -5.83
CA THR A 170 30.81 -12.80 -5.18
C THR A 170 29.92 -12.29 -4.05
N LEU A 171 28.60 -12.36 -4.22
CA LEU A 171 27.62 -11.99 -3.21
C LEU A 171 27.04 -13.23 -2.56
N ILE A 172 27.03 -13.28 -1.24
CA ILE A 172 26.36 -14.34 -0.49
C ILE A 172 25.10 -13.74 0.14
N PRO A 173 23.90 -14.21 -0.28
CA PRO A 173 22.67 -13.87 0.39
C PRO A 173 22.69 -14.35 1.85
N SER A 174 22.46 -13.42 2.76
CA SER A 174 22.48 -13.64 4.21
C SER A 174 21.13 -14.17 4.74
N VAL A 175 21.08 -14.45 6.05
CA VAL A 175 19.88 -14.87 6.77
C VAL A 175 18.75 -13.82 6.70
N ALA A 176 19.06 -12.52 6.65
CA ALA A 176 18.03 -11.48 6.65
C ALA A 176 17.16 -11.54 5.39
N LEU A 177 17.73 -11.87 4.22
CA LEU A 177 16.96 -11.97 2.97
C LEU A 177 15.87 -13.04 3.07
N PHE A 178 16.21 -14.22 3.60
CA PHE A 178 15.24 -15.28 3.84
C PHE A 178 14.23 -14.91 4.94
N ALA A 179 14.67 -14.21 5.99
CA ALA A 179 13.78 -13.73 7.04
C ALA A 179 12.76 -12.69 6.52
N PHE A 180 13.16 -11.79 5.63
CA PHE A 180 12.22 -10.86 4.98
C PHE A 180 11.21 -11.57 4.07
N LEU A 181 11.64 -12.59 3.32
CA LEU A 181 10.71 -13.41 2.51
C LEU A 181 9.70 -14.13 3.39
N ALA A 182 10.15 -14.73 4.50
CA ALA A 182 9.26 -15.34 5.48
C ALA A 182 8.31 -14.31 6.10
N LEU A 183 8.81 -13.13 6.45
CA LEU A 183 8.00 -12.04 7.00
C LEU A 183 6.90 -11.58 6.05
N ILE A 184 7.20 -11.42 4.76
CA ILE A 184 6.19 -11.09 3.73
C ILE A 184 5.09 -12.14 3.71
N PHE A 185 5.45 -13.42 3.76
CA PHE A 185 4.49 -14.52 3.80
C PHE A 185 3.60 -14.43 5.05
N PHE A 186 4.17 -14.25 6.24
CA PHE A 186 3.40 -14.12 7.47
C PHE A 186 2.50 -12.88 7.49
N ILE A 187 2.96 -11.74 6.98
CA ILE A 187 2.11 -10.53 6.87
C ILE A 187 0.97 -10.77 5.89
N ALA A 188 1.22 -11.41 4.75
CA ALA A 188 0.18 -11.77 3.79
C ALA A 188 -0.86 -12.71 4.42
N ASP A 189 -0.42 -13.71 5.18
CA ASP A 189 -1.29 -14.66 5.89
C ASP A 189 -2.11 -13.97 7.00
N ILE A 190 -1.50 -13.07 7.78
CA ILE A 190 -2.20 -12.21 8.75
C ILE A 190 -3.29 -11.40 8.04
N LEU A 191 -2.97 -10.78 6.89
CA LEU A 191 -3.91 -9.93 6.15
C LEU A 191 -5.02 -10.71 5.43
N SER A 192 -4.79 -11.96 5.02
CA SER A 192 -5.85 -12.81 4.48
C SER A 192 -6.77 -13.34 5.58
N ASN A 193 -6.22 -13.62 6.77
CA ASN A 193 -6.95 -14.22 7.90
C ASN A 193 -7.56 -13.18 8.85
N ILE A 194 -7.28 -11.88 8.68
CA ILE A 194 -7.82 -10.82 9.55
C ILE A 194 -9.33 -10.63 9.34
N ASN A 195 -10.14 -11.37 10.12
CA ASN A 195 -11.57 -11.18 10.11
C ASN A 195 -11.97 -9.96 10.94
N SER A 196 -12.15 -8.83 10.23
CA SER A 196 -12.59 -7.57 10.81
C SER A 196 -13.91 -7.71 11.57
N GLU A 197 -14.81 -8.59 11.13
CA GLU A 197 -16.10 -8.81 11.78
C GLU A 197 -15.92 -9.43 13.18
N ILE A 198 -15.02 -10.42 13.31
CA ILE A 198 -14.70 -11.10 14.57
C ILE A 198 -14.04 -10.15 15.56
N ILE A 199 -12.96 -9.46 15.15
CA ILE A 199 -12.22 -8.52 16.01
C ILE A 199 -13.19 -7.50 16.60
N TRP A 200 -14.00 -6.89 15.74
CA TRP A 200 -14.90 -5.86 16.18
C TRP A 200 -16.14 -6.38 16.92
N SER A 201 -16.51 -7.66 16.78
CA SER A 201 -17.59 -8.27 17.59
C SER A 201 -17.20 -8.41 19.05
N LYS A 202 -15.89 -8.52 19.34
CA LYS A 202 -15.34 -8.52 20.70
C LYS A 202 -15.08 -7.12 21.24
N ILE A 203 -14.63 -6.18 20.39
CA ILE A 203 -14.36 -4.79 20.80
C ILE A 203 -15.64 -4.02 21.13
N SER A 204 -16.73 -4.25 20.38
CA SER A 204 -17.97 -3.49 20.53
C SER A 204 -19.19 -4.39 20.49
N THR A 205 -20.11 -4.18 21.44
CA THR A 205 -21.41 -4.86 21.52
C THR A 205 -22.41 -4.36 20.46
N ILE A 206 -22.12 -3.22 19.81
CA ILE A 206 -22.97 -2.63 18.78
C ILE A 206 -22.94 -3.50 17.52
N LYS A 207 -24.08 -4.14 17.24
CA LYS A 207 -24.33 -4.94 16.04
C LYS A 207 -25.06 -4.11 14.98
N GLN A 208 -25.01 -4.58 13.73
CA GLN A 208 -25.77 -3.98 12.63
C GLN A 208 -27.27 -4.02 12.95
N ASP A 209 -27.94 -2.87 12.87
CA ASP A 209 -29.39 -2.78 13.08
C ASP A 209 -30.11 -3.55 11.95
N PRO A 210 -30.85 -4.63 12.27
CA PRO A 210 -31.57 -5.41 11.26
C PRO A 210 -32.62 -4.58 10.49
N ARG A 211 -33.12 -3.49 11.08
CA ARG A 211 -34.15 -2.63 10.47
C ARG A 211 -33.63 -1.78 9.32
N LEU A 212 -32.30 -1.62 9.20
CA LEU A 212 -31.68 -0.90 8.08
C LEU A 212 -32.00 -1.55 6.72
N LYS A 213 -32.35 -2.84 6.70
CA LYS A 213 -32.73 -3.57 5.48
C LYS A 213 -34.07 -3.10 4.88
N ASP A 214 -34.92 -2.54 5.73
CA ASP A 214 -36.28 -2.11 5.41
C ASP A 214 -36.41 -0.59 5.54
N SER A 215 -35.28 0.13 5.58
CA SER A 215 -35.26 1.59 5.65
C SER A 215 -35.92 2.18 4.41
N GLU A 216 -36.94 3.00 4.64
CA GLU A 216 -37.68 3.72 3.59
C GLU A 216 -36.79 4.67 2.78
N ARG A 217 -35.71 5.20 3.39
CA ARG A 217 -34.69 6.04 2.74
C ARG A 217 -33.34 5.31 2.67
N PRO A 218 -33.11 4.43 1.70
CA PRO A 218 -31.82 3.75 1.52
C PRO A 218 -30.69 4.72 1.15
N GLU A 219 -30.99 5.90 0.58
CA GLU A 219 -29.99 6.91 0.22
C GLU A 219 -29.22 7.52 1.40
N ASN A 220 -29.70 7.34 2.63
CA ASN A 220 -29.09 7.82 3.87
C ASN A 220 -28.31 6.72 4.62
N ILE A 221 -28.08 5.58 3.99
CA ILE A 221 -27.30 4.48 4.55
C ILE A 221 -25.92 4.46 3.93
N THR A 222 -24.88 4.30 4.75
CA THR A 222 -23.51 4.08 4.27
C THR A 222 -22.75 3.11 5.15
N ASN A 223 -21.70 2.51 4.60
CA ASN A 223 -20.75 1.73 5.40
C ASN A 223 -19.74 2.67 6.04
N CYS A 224 -19.41 2.44 7.31
CA CYS A 224 -18.25 3.05 7.92
C CYS A 224 -16.98 2.60 7.17
N HIS A 225 -16.21 3.56 6.66
CA HIS A 225 -14.94 3.27 5.98
C HIS A 225 -13.90 2.60 6.88
N ASN A 226 -14.05 2.71 8.20
CA ASN A 226 -13.13 2.13 9.18
C ASN A 226 -13.51 0.69 9.59
N CYS A 227 -14.69 0.52 10.18
CA CYS A 227 -15.12 -0.77 10.75
C CYS A 227 -16.15 -1.54 9.90
N HIS A 228 -16.48 -1.03 8.71
CA HIS A 228 -17.45 -1.60 7.77
C HIS A 228 -18.88 -1.76 8.30
N LEU A 229 -19.21 -1.21 9.48
CA LEU A 229 -20.57 -1.20 10.02
C LEU A 229 -21.49 -0.34 9.13
N LEU A 230 -22.61 -0.92 8.72
CA LEU A 230 -23.69 -0.20 8.04
C LEU A 230 -24.35 0.79 9.03
N CYS A 231 -24.32 2.08 8.71
CA CYS A 231 -24.81 3.15 9.57
C CYS A 231 -25.79 4.04 8.80
N LYS A 232 -26.81 4.57 9.49
CA LYS A 232 -27.67 5.63 8.97
C LYS A 232 -27.03 6.98 9.25
N ILE A 233 -26.95 7.84 8.23
CA ILE A 233 -26.43 9.20 8.35
C ILE A 233 -27.61 10.14 8.63
N PRO A 234 -27.53 11.03 9.64
CA PRO A 234 -28.52 12.09 9.86
C PRO A 234 -28.57 13.06 8.67
N GLU A 235 -29.74 13.56 8.29
CA GLU A 235 -29.91 14.40 7.08
C GLU A 235 -29.18 15.75 7.12
N HIS A 236 -28.82 16.24 8.30
CA HIS A 236 -28.31 17.61 8.46
C HIS A 236 -26.93 17.71 9.12
N HIS A 237 -26.28 16.59 9.49
CA HIS A 237 -24.97 16.60 10.16
C HIS A 237 -24.10 15.38 9.77
N GLU A 238 -22.77 15.56 9.82
CA GLU A 238 -21.81 14.45 9.78
C GLU A 238 -22.03 13.55 11.01
N GLY A 239 -22.59 12.36 10.76
CA GLY A 239 -22.75 11.36 11.82
C GLY A 239 -21.39 10.79 12.22
N ARG A 240 -21.27 10.29 13.45
CA ARG A 240 -20.13 9.45 13.85
C ARG A 240 -20.54 7.99 13.88
N CYS A 241 -19.60 7.11 13.55
CA CYS A 241 -19.84 5.68 13.62
C CYS A 241 -19.98 5.28 15.08
N PRO A 242 -21.11 4.69 15.50
CA PRO A 242 -21.31 4.35 16.91
C PRO A 242 -20.33 3.27 17.41
N ARG A 243 -19.73 2.48 16.50
CA ARG A 243 -18.80 1.39 16.81
C ARG A 243 -17.35 1.84 16.97
N CYS A 244 -16.88 2.76 16.13
CA CYS A 244 -15.45 3.13 16.04
C CYS A 244 -15.18 4.62 16.15
N ASP A 245 -16.23 5.42 16.34
CA ASP A 245 -16.22 6.89 16.41
C ASP A 245 -15.63 7.60 15.17
N SER A 246 -15.39 6.87 14.07
CA SER A 246 -14.97 7.48 12.81
C SER A 246 -16.07 8.37 12.25
N PRO A 247 -15.75 9.56 11.70
CA PRO A 247 -16.72 10.35 10.97
C PRO A 247 -17.33 9.53 9.83
N LEU A 248 -18.64 9.65 9.67
CA LEU A 248 -19.43 9.03 8.61
C LEU A 248 -19.75 10.08 7.57
N HIS A 249 -19.48 9.75 6.32
CA HIS A 249 -19.73 10.62 5.19
C HIS A 249 -20.20 9.77 4.01
N LYS A 250 -21.20 10.25 3.27
CA LYS A 250 -21.78 9.53 2.11
C LYS A 250 -20.75 9.38 0.99
N ARG A 251 -19.92 10.40 0.79
CA ARG A 251 -18.76 10.43 -0.11
C ARG A 251 -17.55 10.95 0.66
N LYS A 252 -16.34 10.65 0.20
CA LYS A 252 -15.12 11.22 0.82
C LYS A 252 -15.18 12.76 0.70
N PRO A 253 -14.94 13.52 1.78
CA PRO A 253 -14.99 14.98 1.73
C PRO A 253 -13.91 15.53 0.81
N ASP A 254 -14.31 16.48 -0.05
CA ASP A 254 -13.47 17.15 -1.05
C ASP A 254 -12.65 16.19 -1.94
N SER A 255 -13.18 14.99 -2.18
CA SER A 255 -12.48 13.92 -2.91
C SER A 255 -11.90 14.39 -4.24
N MET A 256 -12.70 15.10 -5.05
CA MET A 256 -12.29 15.62 -6.35
C MET A 256 -11.20 16.68 -6.19
N ALA A 257 -11.40 17.69 -5.34
CA ALA A 257 -10.44 18.78 -5.15
C ALA A 257 -9.07 18.27 -4.65
N ARG A 258 -9.08 17.38 -3.65
CA ARG A 258 -7.87 16.76 -3.11
C ARG A 258 -7.15 15.90 -4.14
N CYS A 259 -7.89 15.05 -4.85
CA CYS A 259 -7.33 14.19 -5.89
C CYS A 259 -6.72 15.02 -7.02
N THR A 260 -7.40 16.08 -7.48
CA THR A 260 -6.88 17.03 -8.48
C THR A 260 -5.62 17.74 -8.00
N ALA A 261 -5.58 18.24 -6.76
CA ALA A 261 -4.40 18.91 -6.22
C ALA A 261 -3.18 17.98 -6.17
N TYR A 262 -3.34 16.76 -5.67
CA TYR A 262 -2.26 15.76 -5.65
C TYR A 262 -1.82 15.36 -7.06
N LEU A 263 -2.76 15.20 -8.00
CA LEU A 263 -2.44 14.84 -9.38
C LEU A 263 -1.67 15.96 -10.09
N ILE A 264 -2.08 17.21 -9.96
CA ILE A 264 -1.38 18.36 -10.56
C ILE A 264 0.05 18.43 -10.00
N ALA A 265 0.21 18.33 -8.68
CA ALA A 265 1.52 18.33 -8.05
C ALA A 265 2.40 17.17 -8.56
N ALA A 266 1.82 15.97 -8.73
CA ALA A 266 2.53 14.81 -9.26
C ALA A 266 2.94 15.01 -10.73
N VAL A 267 2.08 15.57 -11.58
CA VAL A 267 2.39 15.86 -12.99
C VAL A 267 3.53 16.88 -13.10
N VAL A 268 3.50 17.94 -12.29
CA VAL A 268 4.55 18.96 -12.26
C VAL A 268 5.89 18.36 -11.83
N LEU A 269 5.91 17.52 -10.79
CA LEU A 269 7.13 16.87 -10.31
C LEU A 269 7.61 15.71 -11.19
N TYR A 270 6.74 15.15 -12.03
CA TYR A 270 7.13 14.11 -12.97
C TYR A 270 8.14 14.62 -14.02
N ILE A 271 8.07 15.90 -14.39
CA ILE A 271 9.02 16.52 -15.31
C ILE A 271 10.45 16.51 -14.74
N PRO A 272 10.75 17.14 -13.58
CA PRO A 272 12.09 17.10 -13.01
C PRO A 272 12.51 15.69 -12.60
N ALA A 273 11.58 14.80 -12.22
CA ALA A 273 11.90 13.41 -11.91
C ALA A 273 12.56 12.65 -13.07
N ASN A 274 12.19 12.96 -14.32
CA ASN A 274 12.77 12.31 -15.50
C ASN A 274 13.94 13.09 -16.13
N LEU A 275 14.06 14.39 -15.84
CA LEU A 275 15.10 15.26 -16.41
C LEU A 275 16.33 15.43 -15.52
N LEU A 276 16.16 15.37 -14.19
CA LEU A 276 17.26 15.52 -13.25
C LEU A 276 18.00 14.19 -13.04
N PRO A 277 19.30 14.24 -12.70
CA PRO A 277 20.05 13.04 -12.36
C PRO A 277 19.43 12.38 -11.13
N VAL A 278 19.25 11.07 -11.21
CA VAL A 278 18.81 10.22 -10.10
C VAL A 278 20.00 9.80 -9.25
N MET A 279 21.17 9.67 -9.87
CA MET A 279 22.41 9.27 -9.23
C MET A 279 23.52 10.17 -9.75
N VAL A 280 24.35 10.71 -8.86
CA VAL A 280 25.56 11.47 -9.23
C VAL A 280 26.77 10.71 -8.72
N VAL A 281 27.62 10.29 -9.65
CA VAL A 281 28.88 9.61 -9.34
C VAL A 281 29.99 10.66 -9.44
N SER A 282 30.76 10.79 -8.35
CA SER A 282 31.93 11.67 -8.33
C SER A 282 33.22 10.85 -8.29
N SER A 283 34.06 11.03 -9.31
CA SER A 283 35.38 10.40 -9.40
C SER A 283 36.42 11.41 -9.91
N LEU A 284 37.54 11.55 -9.20
CA LEU A 284 38.71 12.37 -9.57
C LEU A 284 38.35 13.72 -10.23
N GLY A 285 37.52 14.52 -9.55
CA GLY A 285 37.20 15.90 -9.96
C GLY A 285 36.15 16.05 -11.07
N HIS A 286 35.60 14.96 -11.61
CA HIS A 286 34.46 14.98 -12.53
C HIS A 286 33.24 14.36 -11.84
N SER A 287 32.12 15.09 -11.87
CA SER A 287 30.82 14.62 -11.38
C SER A 287 29.91 14.35 -12.57
N GLU A 288 29.58 13.09 -12.81
CA GLU A 288 28.63 12.69 -13.84
C GLU A 288 27.32 12.24 -13.20
N GLY A 289 26.23 12.88 -13.64
CA GLY A 289 24.88 12.59 -13.19
C GLY A 289 24.15 11.72 -14.20
N GLU A 290 23.64 10.58 -13.75
CA GLU A 290 22.83 9.67 -14.56
C GLU A 290 21.35 9.91 -14.31
N THR A 291 20.60 10.18 -15.38
CA THR A 291 19.12 10.23 -15.35
C THR A 291 18.55 8.82 -15.39
N ILE A 292 17.24 8.66 -15.11
CA ILE A 292 16.56 7.36 -15.27
C ILE A 292 16.77 6.81 -16.69
N MET A 293 16.57 7.66 -17.71
CA MET A 293 16.73 7.27 -19.10
C MET A 293 18.19 6.95 -19.44
N GLY A 294 19.14 7.72 -18.91
CA GLY A 294 20.57 7.44 -19.03
C GLY A 294 20.93 6.06 -18.49
N GLY A 295 20.47 5.75 -17.27
CA GLY A 295 20.68 4.43 -16.65
C GLY A 295 20.07 3.27 -17.45
N ILE A 296 18.90 3.46 -18.06
CA ILE A 296 18.26 2.45 -18.92
C ILE A 296 19.08 2.22 -20.20
N ILE A 297 19.54 3.28 -20.86
CA ILE A 297 20.37 3.19 -22.07
C ILE A 297 21.70 2.50 -21.76
N TYR A 298 22.31 2.85 -20.63
CA TYR A 298 23.55 2.22 -20.16
C TYR A 298 23.37 0.71 -19.94
N LEU A 299 22.31 0.28 -19.25
CA LEU A 299 22.02 -1.15 -19.04
C LEU A 299 21.77 -1.88 -20.36
N GLY A 300 21.01 -1.28 -21.28
CA GLY A 300 20.70 -1.87 -22.58
C GLY A 300 21.93 -2.03 -23.48
N THR A 301 22.87 -1.08 -23.42
CA THR A 301 24.12 -1.13 -24.20
C THR A 301 25.19 -2.01 -23.56
N SER A 302 25.13 -2.22 -22.24
CA SER A 302 26.03 -3.10 -21.48
C SER A 302 25.68 -4.60 -21.60
N GLY A 303 24.62 -4.96 -22.33
CA GLY A 303 24.20 -6.34 -22.56
C GLY A 303 23.07 -6.83 -21.66
N ASP A 304 22.69 -6.07 -20.63
CA ASP A 304 21.66 -6.41 -19.65
C ASP A 304 20.26 -5.92 -20.07
N MET A 305 19.84 -6.29 -21.28
CA MET A 305 18.55 -5.84 -21.86
C MET A 305 17.36 -6.18 -20.96
N SER A 306 17.38 -7.33 -20.29
CA SER A 306 16.32 -7.75 -19.36
C SER A 306 16.16 -6.78 -18.19
N LEU A 307 17.26 -6.32 -17.60
CA LEU A 307 17.23 -5.35 -16.50
C LEU A 307 16.80 -3.97 -17.00
N ALA A 308 17.28 -3.54 -18.17
CA ALA A 308 16.87 -2.28 -18.79
C ALA A 308 15.35 -2.19 -19.00
N ILE A 309 14.72 -3.27 -19.48
CA ILE A 309 13.25 -3.35 -19.66
C ILE A 309 12.53 -3.25 -18.30
N ILE A 310 12.99 -3.98 -17.28
CA ILE A 310 12.38 -3.96 -15.95
C ILE A 310 12.41 -2.54 -15.36
N VAL A 311 13.57 -1.88 -15.41
CA VAL A 311 13.75 -0.51 -14.89
C VAL A 311 12.92 0.49 -15.69
N PHE A 312 12.89 0.39 -17.03
CA PHE A 312 12.06 1.25 -17.88
C PHE A 312 10.57 1.14 -17.55
N VAL A 313 10.06 -0.09 -17.42
CA VAL A 313 8.66 -0.32 -17.10
C VAL A 313 8.33 0.20 -15.71
N ALA A 314 9.14 -0.11 -14.71
CA ALA A 314 8.90 0.28 -13.32
C ALA A 314 8.98 1.81 -13.11
N SER A 315 9.90 2.49 -13.78
CA SER A 315 10.25 3.89 -13.47
C SER A 315 9.57 4.88 -14.41
N MET A 316 9.28 4.51 -15.66
CA MET A 316 8.67 5.42 -16.63
C MET A 316 7.23 5.03 -16.96
N VAL A 317 7.00 3.76 -17.32
CA VAL A 317 5.69 3.30 -17.80
C VAL A 317 4.66 3.25 -16.67
N VAL A 318 5.01 2.64 -15.53
CA VAL A 318 4.11 2.48 -14.39
C VAL A 318 3.59 3.82 -13.84
N PRO A 319 4.44 4.82 -13.53
CA PRO A 319 3.97 6.14 -13.11
C PRO A 319 3.15 6.85 -14.20
N SER A 320 3.57 6.78 -15.46
CA SER A 320 2.83 7.38 -16.59
C SER A 320 1.41 6.82 -16.70
N ILE A 321 1.26 5.49 -16.65
CA ILE A 321 -0.05 4.83 -16.69
C ILE A 321 -0.92 5.31 -15.51
N LYS A 322 -0.36 5.40 -14.31
CA LYS A 322 -1.09 5.85 -13.12
C LYS A 322 -1.58 7.29 -13.25
N LEU A 323 -0.73 8.20 -13.72
CA LEU A 323 -1.09 9.60 -13.99
C LEU A 323 -2.19 9.71 -15.06
N ILE A 324 -2.07 8.96 -16.16
CA ILE A 324 -3.07 8.93 -17.24
C ILE A 324 -4.41 8.43 -16.73
N ILE A 325 -4.44 7.30 -16.01
CA ILE A 325 -5.69 6.73 -15.49
C ILE A 325 -6.35 7.70 -14.50
N LEU A 326 -5.61 8.25 -13.54
CA LEU A 326 -6.17 9.21 -12.58
C LEU A 326 -6.71 10.47 -13.25
N THR A 327 -6.00 10.98 -14.27
CA THR A 327 -6.46 12.11 -15.08
C THR A 327 -7.78 11.77 -15.79
N LEU A 328 -7.84 10.62 -16.46
CA LEU A 328 -9.05 10.14 -17.12
C LEU A 328 -10.21 10.00 -16.14
N LEU A 329 -9.99 9.40 -14.97
CA LEU A 329 -11.02 9.22 -13.95
C LEU A 329 -11.52 10.56 -13.42
N LEU A 330 -10.65 11.55 -13.20
CA LEU A 330 -11.05 12.88 -12.77
C LEU A 330 -11.83 13.63 -13.84
N ILE A 331 -11.35 13.69 -15.07
CA ILE A 331 -12.02 14.37 -16.19
C ILE A 331 -13.39 13.76 -16.43
N THR A 332 -13.47 12.44 -16.56
CA THR A 332 -14.75 11.75 -16.82
C THR A 332 -15.75 11.91 -15.67
N THR A 333 -15.29 11.99 -14.43
CA THR A 333 -16.15 12.23 -13.25
C THR A 333 -16.58 13.70 -13.16
N TYR A 334 -15.70 14.64 -13.48
CA TYR A 334 -15.99 16.07 -13.53
C TYR A 334 -17.05 16.41 -14.59
N PHE A 335 -16.89 15.88 -15.81
CA PHE A 335 -17.86 16.03 -16.89
C PHE A 335 -19.08 15.10 -16.77
N LYS A 336 -19.21 14.38 -15.65
CA LYS A 336 -20.33 13.48 -15.35
C LYS A 336 -20.61 12.45 -16.46
N SER A 337 -19.56 12.00 -17.13
CA SER A 337 -19.66 11.05 -18.24
C SER A 337 -20.19 9.71 -17.75
N GLN A 338 -21.12 9.13 -18.52
CA GLN A 338 -21.66 7.77 -18.30
C GLN A 338 -20.90 6.72 -19.13
N TRP A 339 -19.87 7.12 -19.87
CA TRP A 339 -19.07 6.22 -20.68
C TRP A 339 -18.35 5.16 -19.83
N ASN A 340 -18.51 3.89 -20.21
CA ASN A 340 -17.83 2.69 -19.70
C ASN A 340 -17.52 2.72 -18.19
N MET A 341 -18.53 2.96 -17.36
CA MET A 341 -18.39 3.08 -15.89
C MET A 341 -17.77 1.84 -15.22
N LYS A 342 -18.08 0.63 -15.75
CA LYS A 342 -17.46 -0.63 -15.30
C LYS A 342 -15.95 -0.61 -15.53
N ASP A 343 -15.52 -0.25 -16.73
CA ASP A 343 -14.09 -0.19 -17.07
C ASP A 343 -13.37 0.89 -16.29
N ARG A 344 -14.00 2.05 -16.06
CA ARG A 344 -13.44 3.09 -15.16
C ARG A 344 -13.24 2.58 -13.74
N THR A 345 -14.18 1.78 -13.22
CA THR A 345 -14.02 1.15 -11.91
C THR A 345 -12.88 0.13 -11.92
N ARG A 346 -12.72 -0.65 -13.01
CA ARG A 346 -11.59 -1.58 -13.19
C ARG A 346 -10.25 -0.84 -13.29
N LEU A 347 -10.20 0.27 -14.02
CA LEU A 347 -9.03 1.16 -14.10
C LEU A 347 -8.67 1.74 -12.74
N TYR A 348 -9.65 2.15 -11.93
CA TYR A 348 -9.41 2.56 -10.55
C TYR A 348 -8.77 1.43 -9.72
N ARG A 349 -9.33 0.21 -9.77
CA ARG A 349 -8.74 -0.96 -9.08
C ARG A 349 -7.32 -1.25 -9.56
N LEU A 350 -7.06 -1.11 -10.86
CA LEU A 350 -5.73 -1.26 -11.43
C LEU A 350 -4.76 -0.22 -10.83
N THR A 351 -5.18 1.04 -10.64
CA THR A 351 -4.34 2.06 -10.00
C THR A 351 -4.06 1.78 -8.53
N GLU A 352 -5.01 1.21 -7.78
CA GLU A 352 -4.76 0.77 -6.40
C GLU A 352 -3.81 -0.44 -6.36
N LEU A 353 -3.95 -1.39 -7.29
CA LEU A 353 -3.07 -2.55 -7.39
C LEU A 353 -1.64 -2.14 -7.71
N ILE A 354 -1.44 -1.33 -8.77
CA ILE A 354 -0.13 -0.81 -9.21
C ILE A 354 0.47 0.13 -8.15
N GLY A 355 -0.36 0.77 -7.32
CA GLY A 355 0.03 1.81 -6.38
C GLY A 355 1.23 1.46 -5.49
N ARG A 356 1.25 0.25 -4.91
CA ARG A 356 2.36 -0.22 -4.05
C ARG A 356 3.64 -0.50 -4.86
N TRP A 357 3.51 -1.06 -6.06
CA TRP A 357 4.65 -1.44 -6.92
C TRP A 357 5.40 -0.25 -7.49
N SER A 358 4.76 0.92 -7.58
CA SER A 358 5.43 2.14 -8.06
C SER A 358 6.62 2.58 -7.17
N MET A 359 6.77 2.00 -5.97
CA MET A 359 7.86 2.28 -5.05
C MET A 359 9.11 1.39 -5.29
N VAL A 360 9.05 0.38 -6.18
CA VAL A 360 10.18 -0.53 -6.45
C VAL A 360 11.44 0.25 -6.83
N ASP A 361 11.32 1.21 -7.74
CA ASP A 361 12.47 1.96 -8.26
C ASP A 361 13.17 2.82 -7.19
N ILE A 362 12.40 3.37 -6.24
CA ILE A 362 12.94 4.09 -5.08
C ILE A 362 13.78 3.15 -4.22
N PHE A 363 13.27 1.95 -3.94
CA PHE A 363 14.02 0.98 -3.14
C PHE A 363 15.25 0.46 -3.88
N VAL A 364 15.17 0.18 -5.19
CA VAL A 364 16.35 -0.18 -6.01
C VAL A 364 17.40 0.93 -5.91
N THR A 365 17.04 2.18 -6.24
CA THR A 365 17.99 3.31 -6.23
C THR A 365 18.60 3.53 -4.84
N ALA A 366 17.77 3.53 -3.79
CA ALA A 366 18.21 3.72 -2.41
C ALA A 366 19.15 2.61 -1.93
N SER A 367 18.79 1.35 -2.18
CA SER A 367 19.62 0.21 -1.80
C SER A 367 20.91 0.14 -2.61
N MET A 368 20.86 0.32 -3.93
CA MET A 368 22.05 0.39 -4.78
C MET A 368 23.03 1.49 -4.33
N ALA A 369 22.53 2.71 -4.09
CA ALA A 369 23.36 3.82 -3.65
C ALA A 369 24.06 3.52 -2.32
N ALA A 370 23.32 2.99 -1.34
CA ALA A 370 23.88 2.59 -0.06
C ALA A 370 24.92 1.47 -0.21
N LEU A 371 24.60 0.42 -0.97
CA LEU A 371 25.47 -0.76 -1.10
C LEU A 371 26.77 -0.47 -1.84
N ILE A 372 26.72 0.26 -2.96
CA ILE A 372 27.93 0.59 -3.73
C ILE A 372 28.86 1.49 -2.91
N GLN A 373 28.31 2.42 -2.14
CA GLN A 373 29.15 3.34 -1.38
C GLN A 373 29.75 2.70 -0.13
N ILE A 374 29.03 1.82 0.54
CA ILE A 374 29.57 1.09 1.68
C ILE A 374 30.78 0.22 1.26
N GLN A 375 30.87 -0.17 -0.02
CA GLN A 375 32.03 -0.85 -0.59
C GLN A 375 33.24 0.07 -0.86
N GLY A 376 33.12 1.38 -0.66
CA GLY A 376 34.21 2.35 -0.90
C GLY A 376 34.64 2.46 -2.37
N LEU A 377 33.86 1.89 -3.31
CA LEU A 377 34.18 1.84 -4.74
C LEU A 377 33.95 3.19 -5.43
N ALA A 378 32.92 3.92 -5.01
CA ALA A 378 32.56 5.22 -5.56
C ALA A 378 31.73 6.03 -4.55
N VAL A 379 31.84 7.36 -4.63
CA VAL A 379 30.93 8.27 -3.93
C VAL A 379 29.70 8.47 -4.80
N ILE A 380 28.58 7.90 -4.35
CA ILE A 380 27.29 7.94 -5.06
C ILE A 380 26.33 8.78 -4.24
N GLU A 381 26.04 9.98 -4.75
CA GLU A 381 25.04 10.85 -4.16
C GLU A 381 23.69 10.64 -4.85
N VAL A 382 22.62 10.64 -4.05
CA VAL A 382 21.27 10.60 -4.59
C VAL A 382 21.00 11.95 -5.25
N GLY A 383 20.71 11.93 -6.54
CA GLY A 383 20.43 13.15 -7.29
C GLY A 383 19.00 13.65 -7.05
N GLY A 384 18.77 14.93 -7.36
CA GLY A 384 17.45 15.56 -7.20
C GLY A 384 16.31 14.88 -7.96
N GLY A 385 16.63 14.13 -9.02
CA GLY A 385 15.67 13.30 -9.76
C GLY A 385 15.02 12.23 -8.88
N ALA A 386 15.77 11.59 -7.99
CA ALA A 386 15.24 10.56 -7.09
C ALA A 386 14.26 11.13 -6.05
N ILE A 387 14.54 12.33 -5.55
CA ILE A 387 13.67 13.04 -4.60
C ILE A 387 12.35 13.43 -5.30
N ALA A 388 12.44 14.03 -6.50
CA ALA A 388 11.28 14.37 -7.30
C ALA A 388 10.46 13.12 -7.64
N PHE A 389 11.11 12.02 -8.04
CA PHE A 389 10.46 10.75 -8.33
C PHE A 389 9.75 10.17 -7.09
N GLY A 390 10.43 10.18 -5.93
CA GLY A 390 9.84 9.77 -4.66
C GLY A 390 8.59 10.56 -4.30
N ALA A 391 8.62 11.88 -4.49
CA ALA A 391 7.46 12.73 -4.29
C ALA A 391 6.31 12.39 -5.26
N VAL A 392 6.58 12.11 -6.55
CA VAL A 392 5.56 11.66 -7.51
C VAL A 392 4.88 10.37 -7.04
N VAL A 393 5.66 9.38 -6.57
CA VAL A 393 5.10 8.11 -6.08
C VAL A 393 4.16 8.35 -4.88
N VAL A 394 4.61 9.12 -3.88
CA VAL A 394 3.80 9.46 -2.71
C VAL A 394 2.53 10.23 -3.11
N LEU A 395 2.66 11.27 -3.94
CA LEU A 395 1.52 12.08 -4.38
C LEU A 395 0.51 11.27 -5.19
N THR A 396 0.95 10.36 -6.05
CA THR A 396 0.03 9.50 -6.81
C THR A 396 -0.67 8.46 -5.94
N ILE A 397 -0.03 7.98 -4.87
CA ILE A 397 -0.68 7.13 -3.84
C ILE A 397 -1.75 7.95 -3.11
N LEU A 398 -1.42 9.16 -2.66
CA LEU A 398 -2.36 10.08 -2.00
C LEU A 398 -3.52 10.49 -2.91
N ALA A 399 -3.28 10.71 -4.20
CA ALA A 399 -4.29 11.02 -5.20
C ALA A 399 -5.30 9.86 -5.34
N ALA A 400 -4.81 8.62 -5.49
CA ALA A 400 -5.66 7.43 -5.59
C ALA A 400 -6.48 7.23 -4.30
N MET A 401 -5.86 7.34 -3.12
CA MET A 401 -6.56 7.23 -1.83
C MET A 401 -7.61 8.33 -1.60
N SER A 402 -7.40 9.52 -2.19
CA SER A 402 -8.34 10.65 -2.07
C SER A 402 -9.53 10.52 -3.02
N PHE A 403 -9.36 9.85 -4.17
CA PHE A 403 -10.43 9.61 -5.12
C PHE A 403 -11.49 8.66 -4.53
N ASP A 404 -12.77 8.99 -4.74
CA ASP A 404 -13.91 8.16 -4.32
C ASP A 404 -14.53 7.51 -5.57
N PRO A 405 -14.30 6.20 -5.81
CA PRO A 405 -14.78 5.53 -7.02
C PRO A 405 -16.31 5.52 -7.15
N ARG A 406 -17.04 5.77 -6.05
CA ARG A 406 -18.50 5.85 -6.05
C ARG A 406 -19.00 7.03 -6.89
N LEU A 407 -18.22 8.10 -6.98
CA LEU A 407 -18.54 9.28 -7.79
C LEU A 407 -18.67 8.96 -9.29
N ILE A 408 -18.05 7.88 -9.77
CA ILE A 408 -18.20 7.39 -11.15
C ILE A 408 -19.67 7.03 -11.44
N TRP A 409 -20.41 6.58 -10.42
CA TRP A 409 -21.74 5.99 -10.54
C TRP A 409 -22.88 6.94 -10.16
N ASP A 410 -22.60 8.06 -9.49
CA ASP A 410 -23.61 9.03 -8.99
C ASP A 410 -24.54 9.57 -10.10
N ASN A 411 -24.05 9.66 -11.34
CA ASN A 411 -24.85 10.18 -12.46
C ASN A 411 -25.90 9.19 -12.98
N LEU A 412 -25.76 7.89 -12.68
CA LEU A 412 -26.78 6.90 -13.00
C LEU A 412 -27.96 6.98 -12.03
N GLU A 413 -27.69 7.33 -10.77
CA GLU A 413 -28.69 7.37 -9.69
C GLU A 413 -29.65 8.55 -9.87
N LYS A 414 -29.15 9.72 -10.28
CA LYS A 414 -29.96 10.92 -10.56
C LYS A 414 -30.94 10.82 -11.73
N LYS A 415 -30.84 9.78 -12.57
CA LYS A 415 -31.73 9.57 -13.73
C LYS A 415 -32.83 8.55 -13.43
N ASN A 416 -32.65 7.73 -12.39
CA ASN A 416 -33.61 6.72 -11.96
C ASN A 416 -34.47 7.21 -10.77
N GLU A 417 -34.17 8.39 -10.23
CA GLU A 417 -35.07 9.26 -9.44
C GLU A 417 -35.85 10.16 -10.41
#